data_AF-A0A3N2FN81-F1
#
_entry.id   AF-A0A3N2FN81-F1
#
_cell.length_a   1.000
_cell.length_b   1.000
_cell.length_c   1.000
_cell.angle_alpha   90.00
_cell.angle_beta   90.00
_cell.angle_gamma   90.00
#
_symmetry.space_group_name_H-M   'P 1'
#
loop_
_entity.id
_entity.type
_entity.pdbx_description
1 polymer ?
#
loop_
_entity_poly.entity_id
_entity_poly.type
_entity_poly.pdbx_seq_one_letter_code
_entity_poly.pdbx_strand_id
1 'polypeptide(L)'
;MIVVTRLTGAQFGVNPDLIQRVDSAPDTILTLIDGTKYIVAEPMLEVIGRINEHRAAVLARSQDIRTAPRMELVPDPSDESDDHDDELAPPLPLRPRSV
;
A
#
# COMPACT_ATOMS: atom_id res chain seq x y z
N MET A 1 4.27 8.19 -1.62
CA MET A 1 4.09 9.66 -1.55
C MET A 1 4.28 10.11 -0.12
N ILE A 2 5.09 11.14 0.09
CA ILE A 2 5.18 11.85 1.37
C ILE A 2 4.55 13.24 1.19
N VAL A 3 3.91 13.76 2.23
CA VAL A 3 3.36 15.12 2.23
C VAL A 3 4.37 16.04 2.90
N VAL A 4 4.60 17.20 2.30
CA VAL A 4 5.47 18.26 2.80
C VAL A 4 4.81 19.61 2.59
N THR A 5 5.26 20.61 3.33
CA THR A 5 4.65 21.93 3.35
C THR A 5 5.62 22.94 2.77
N ARG A 6 5.20 23.70 1.75
CA ARG A 6 6.00 24.84 1.28
C ARG A 6 6.08 25.90 2.36
N LEU A 7 7.11 26.76 2.31
CA LEU A 7 7.17 27.93 3.19
C LEU A 7 5.97 28.88 3.04
N THR A 8 5.23 28.81 1.93
CA THR A 8 3.97 29.55 1.71
C THR A 8 2.76 28.96 2.45
N GLY A 9 2.92 27.84 3.15
CA GLY A 9 1.85 27.13 3.87
C GLY A 9 1.06 26.13 3.02
N ALA A 10 1.26 26.11 1.70
CA ALA A 10 0.62 25.14 0.82
C ALA A 10 1.27 23.75 0.97
N GLN A 11 0.44 22.74 1.25
CA GLN A 11 0.87 21.34 1.30
C GLN A 11 0.90 20.72 -0.09
N PHE A 12 1.86 19.84 -0.34
CA PHE A 12 1.93 19.06 -1.56
C PHE A 12 2.53 17.68 -1.31
N GLY A 13 2.15 16.72 -2.16
CA GLY A 13 2.75 15.40 -2.19
C GLY A 13 3.99 15.37 -3.08
N VAL A 14 5.07 14.74 -2.60
CA VAL A 14 6.27 14.49 -3.40
C VAL A 14 6.61 13.00 -3.40
N ASN A 15 7.15 12.51 -4.52
CA ASN A 15 7.68 11.17 -4.58
C ASN A 15 9.01 11.11 -3.82
N PRO A 16 9.11 10.42 -2.67
CA PRO A 16 10.36 10.32 -1.95
C PRO A 16 11.46 9.60 -2.74
N ASP A 17 11.10 8.75 -3.72
CA ASP A 17 12.08 8.04 -4.55
C ASP A 17 12.71 8.90 -5.65
N LEU A 18 12.11 10.06 -5.95
CA LEU A 18 12.65 11.02 -6.92
C LEU A 18 13.47 12.12 -6.24
N ILE A 19 13.55 12.12 -4.91
CA ILE A 19 14.39 13.05 -4.17
C ILE A 19 15.84 12.60 -4.35
N GLN A 20 16.60 13.44 -5.03
CA GLN A 20 18.03 13.24 -5.22
C GLN A 20 18.83 13.68 -3.98
N ARG A 21 18.42 14.78 -3.34
CA ARG A 21 19.14 15.37 -2.21
C ARG A 21 18.20 16.14 -1.29
N VAL A 22 18.51 16.12 0.01
CA VAL A 22 17.92 16.98 1.03
C VAL A 22 19.05 17.79 1.65
N ASP A 23 19.01 19.11 1.49
CA ASP A 23 19.99 20.03 2.06
C ASP A 23 19.33 20.90 3.14
N SER A 24 20.11 21.31 4.14
CA SER A 24 19.68 22.22 5.20
C SER A 24 20.38 23.57 5.05
N ALA A 25 19.65 24.61 4.63
CA ALA A 25 20.18 25.96 4.46
C ALA A 25 19.09 27.04 4.59
N PRO A 26 19.16 27.90 5.63
CA PRO A 26 18.52 27.69 6.95
C PRO A 26 17.20 26.89 6.95
N ASP A 27 16.49 26.86 5.82
CA ASP A 27 15.32 26.03 5.55
C ASP A 27 15.73 24.74 4.83
N THR A 28 14.81 23.78 4.72
CA THR A 28 15.11 22.49 4.07
C THR A 28 14.82 22.56 2.57
N ILE A 29 15.80 22.14 1.75
CA ILE A 29 15.69 22.14 0.29
C ILE A 29 15.68 20.70 -0.22
N LEU A 30 14.61 20.32 -0.92
CA LEU A 30 14.49 19.07 -1.64
C LEU A 30 14.89 19.30 -3.09
N THR A 31 15.95 18.62 -3.54
CA THR A 31 16.34 18.60 -4.94
C THR A 31 15.90 17.27 -5.55
N LEU A 32 15.09 17.32 -6.59
CA LEU A 32 14.63 16.17 -7.35
C LEU A 32 15.64 15.77 -8.44
N ILE A 33 15.52 14.56 -8.97
CA ILE A 33 16.39 14.04 -10.03
C ILE A 33 16.36 14.85 -11.34
N ASP A 34 15.28 15.59 -11.59
CA ASP A 34 15.10 16.47 -12.74
C ASP A 34 15.73 17.85 -12.53
N GLY A 35 16.33 18.09 -11.36
CA GLY A 35 16.89 19.38 -10.96
C GLY A 35 15.87 20.34 -10.34
N THR A 36 14.59 19.97 -10.26
CA THR A 36 13.56 20.78 -9.61
C THR A 36 13.84 20.90 -8.12
N LYS A 37 13.72 22.11 -7.57
CA LYS A 37 13.98 22.39 -6.15
C LYS A 37 12.70 22.83 -5.44
N TYR A 38 12.46 22.25 -4.26
CA TYR A 38 11.41 22.67 -3.36
C TYR A 38 11.98 23.07 -2.01
N ILE A 39 11.53 24.22 -1.51
CA ILE A 39 11.84 24.65 -0.15
C ILE A 39 10.65 24.31 0.72
N VAL A 40 10.92 23.54 1.78
CA VAL A 40 9.89 23.01 2.68
C VAL A 40 10.12 23.49 4.10
N ALA A 41 9.03 23.60 4.86
CA ALA A 41 9.05 24.05 6.24
C ALA A 41 9.57 22.96 7.21
N GLU A 42 9.47 21.70 6.83
CA GLU A 42 9.92 20.60 7.66
C GLU A 42 11.45 20.49 7.71
N PRO A 43 12.04 20.19 8.87
CA PRO A 43 13.48 19.99 9.00
C PRO A 43 13.94 18.74 8.25
N MET A 44 15.20 18.75 7.80
CA MET A 44 15.84 17.64 7.07
C MET A 44 15.60 16.27 7.72
N LEU A 45 15.76 16.14 9.04
CA LEU A 45 15.59 14.87 9.75
C LEU A 45 14.16 14.35 9.69
N GLU A 46 13.16 15.23 9.72
CA GLU A 46 11.76 14.85 9.62
C GLU A 46 11.44 14.37 8.20
N VAL A 47 11.95 15.04 7.18
CA VAL A 47 11.81 14.60 5.78
C VAL A 47 12.40 13.19 5.61
N ILE A 48 13.62 12.96 6.11
CA ILE A 48 14.26 11.64 6.07
C ILE A 48 13.42 10.58 6.80
N GLY A 49 12.89 10.93 7.98
CA GLY A 49 11.98 10.06 8.73
C GLY A 49 10.75 9.67 7.92
N ARG A 50 10.08 10.63 7.29
CA ARG A 50 8.91 10.40 6.42
C ARG A 50 9.25 9.53 5.21
N ILE A 51 10.44 9.68 4.61
CA ILE A 51 10.91 8.84 3.51
C ILE A 51 11.06 7.38 3.98
N ASN A 52 11.71 7.16 5.12
CA ASN A 52 11.92 5.83 5.68
C ASN A 52 10.60 5.15 6.06
N GLU A 53 9.72 5.89 6.73
CA GLU A 53 8.37 5.43 7.09
C GLU A 53 7.58 5.03 5.84
N HIS A 54 7.65 5.82 4.77
CA HIS A 54 6.98 5.50 3.52
C HIS A 54 7.48 4.17 2.92
N ARG A 55 8.80 3.98 2.86
CA ARG A 55 9.40 2.74 2.35
C ARG A 55 9.04 1.53 3.22
N ALA A 56 9.10 1.70 4.54
CA ALA A 56 8.72 0.67 5.51
C ALA A 56 7.24 0.28 5.37
N ALA A 57 6.35 1.27 5.26
CA ALA A 57 4.91 1.04 5.10
C ALA A 57 4.58 0.30 3.79
N VAL A 58 5.27 0.61 2.69
CA VAL A 58 5.11 -0.13 1.42
C VAL A 58 5.54 -1.59 1.58
N LEU A 59 6.66 -1.85 2.26
CA LEU A 59 7.16 -3.20 2.51
C LEU A 59 6.22 -3.99 3.42
N ALA A 60 5.79 -3.41 4.54
CA ALA A 60 4.88 -4.02 5.50
C ALA A 60 3.56 -4.43 4.83
N ARG A 61 2.93 -3.51 4.09
CA ARG A 61 1.69 -3.79 3.34
C ARG A 61 1.88 -4.90 2.31
N SER A 62 3.05 -4.98 1.69
CA SER A 62 3.36 -6.04 0.72
C SER A 62 3.48 -7.41 1.39
N GLN A 63 3.95 -7.48 2.64
CA GLN A 63 4.02 -8.73 3.41
C GLN A 63 2.64 -9.19 3.86
N ASP A 64 1.79 -8.28 4.34
CA ASP A 64 0.42 -8.59 4.75
C ASP A 64 -0.38 -9.26 3.63
N ILE A 65 -0.23 -8.78 2.38
CA ILE A 65 -0.89 -9.37 1.21
C ILE A 65 -0.43 -10.82 0.94
N ARG A 66 0.83 -11.16 1.25
CA ARG A 66 1.34 -12.54 1.06
C ARG A 66 0.87 -13.50 2.15
N THR A 67 0.68 -12.99 3.36
CA THR A 67 0.27 -13.79 4.53
C THR A 67 -1.24 -13.86 4.68
N ALA A 68 -2.00 -13.00 3.98
CA ALA A 68 -3.44 -13.10 3.91
C ALA A 68 -3.86 -14.51 3.46
N PRO A 69 -4.89 -15.12 4.09
CA PRO A 69 -5.36 -16.44 3.71
C PRO A 69 -5.71 -16.42 2.23
N ARG A 70 -4.95 -17.20 1.45
CA ARG A 70 -5.21 -17.37 0.03
C ARG A 70 -6.59 -18.03 -0.06
N MET A 71 -7.55 -17.38 -0.71
CA MET A 71 -8.76 -18.08 -1.11
C MET A 71 -8.31 -19.21 -2.02
N GLU A 72 -8.40 -20.42 -1.50
CA GLU A 72 -8.15 -21.63 -2.26
C GLU A 72 -9.39 -21.86 -3.13
N LEU A 73 -9.17 -22.20 -4.39
CA LEU A 73 -10.28 -22.69 -5.20
C LEU A 73 -10.81 -23.93 -4.50
N VAL A 74 -12.08 -23.90 -4.13
CA VAL A 74 -12.80 -25.12 -3.80
C VAL A 74 -12.74 -25.99 -5.05
N PRO A 75 -12.15 -27.20 -4.99
CA PRO A 75 -12.17 -28.13 -6.12
C PRO A 75 -13.61 -28.32 -6.59
N ASP A 76 -13.84 -28.26 -7.90
CA ASP A 76 -15.15 -28.58 -8.44
C ASP A 76 -15.35 -30.10 -8.26
N PRO A 77 -16.38 -30.54 -7.51
CA PRO A 77 -16.63 -31.97 -7.32
C PRO A 77 -16.92 -32.72 -8.64
N SER A 78 -17.11 -32.03 -9.77
CA SER A 78 -17.30 -32.67 -11.07
C SER A 78 -16.02 -33.26 -11.70
N ASP A 79 -14.83 -33.05 -11.13
CA ASP A 79 -13.56 -33.56 -11.69
C ASP A 79 -13.17 -34.97 -11.18
N GLU A 80 -13.96 -35.58 -10.26
CA GLU A 80 -13.78 -36.97 -9.84
C GLU A 80 -14.70 -37.92 -10.62
N SER A 81 -14.17 -38.46 -11.73
CA SER A 81 -14.61 -39.69 -12.41
C SER A 81 -16.07 -39.82 -12.87
N ASP A 82 -16.19 -40.00 -14.19
CA ASP A 82 -17.35 -40.32 -15.02
C ASP A 82 -18.15 -41.62 -14.65
N ASP A 83 -18.21 -42.09 -13.40
CA ASP A 83 -18.87 -43.40 -13.12
C ASP A 83 -19.44 -43.65 -11.70
N HIS A 84 -19.72 -42.65 -10.86
CA HIS A 84 -20.53 -42.87 -9.64
C HIS A 84 -21.77 -41.96 -9.60
N ASP A 85 -22.94 -42.60 -9.55
CA ASP A 85 -24.23 -42.02 -9.12
C ASP A 85 -24.14 -41.64 -7.62
N ASP A 86 -23.22 -40.74 -7.26
CA ASP A 86 -23.20 -40.18 -5.90
C ASP A 86 -24.34 -39.16 -5.79
N GLU A 87 -25.39 -39.59 -5.08
CA GLU A 87 -26.58 -38.85 -4.76
C GLU A 87 -26.20 -37.47 -4.18
N LEU A 88 -26.33 -36.42 -5.01
CA LEU A 88 -26.07 -35.03 -4.64
C LEU A 88 -26.72 -34.71 -3.29
N ALA A 89 -25.92 -34.27 -2.33
CA ALA A 89 -26.43 -33.89 -1.02
C ALA A 89 -27.57 -32.86 -1.16
N PRO A 90 -28.71 -33.04 -0.46
CA PRO A 90 -29.86 -32.18 -0.63
C PRO A 90 -29.52 -30.73 -0.25
N PRO A 91 -30.03 -29.73 -0.98
CA PRO A 91 -29.69 -28.34 -0.75
C PRO A 91 -30.04 -27.92 0.67
N LEU A 92 -29.07 -27.30 1.36
CA LEU A 92 -29.29 -26.81 2.71
C LEU A 92 -30.33 -25.69 2.72
N PRO A 93 -31.31 -25.73 3.65
CA PRO A 93 -32.36 -24.72 3.70
C PRO A 93 -31.76 -23.35 4.04
N LEU A 94 -32.08 -22.36 3.19
CA LEU A 94 -31.66 -20.98 3.39
C LEU A 94 -32.26 -20.44 4.69
N ARG A 95 -31.39 -20.03 5.63
CA ARG A 95 -31.86 -19.31 6.81
C ARG A 95 -32.25 -17.89 6.41
N PRO A 96 -33.45 -17.40 6.81
CA PRO A 96 -33.83 -16.04 6.53
C PRO A 96 -32.84 -15.09 7.19
N ARG A 97 -32.38 -14.11 6.42
CA ARG A 97 -31.53 -13.03 6.90
C ARG A 97 -32.33 -12.25 7.94
N SER A 98 -31.85 -12.20 9.18
CA SER A 98 -32.44 -11.38 10.24
C SER A 98 -32.36 -9.91 9.82
N VAL A 99 -33.52 -9.28 9.62
CA VAL A 99 -33.67 -7.84 9.42
C VAL A 99 -33.62 -7.15 10.77
#